data_AF-A0A8T3NM80-F1
#
_entry.id   AF-A0A8T3NM80-F1
#
_cell.length_a   1.000
_cell.length_b   1.000
_cell.length_c   1.000
_cell.angle_alpha   90.00
_cell.angle_beta   90.00
_cell.angle_gamma   90.00
#
_symmetry.space_group_name_H-M   'P 1'
#
loop_
_entity.id
_entity.type
_entity.pdbx_description
1 polymer ?
#
loop_
_entity_poly.entity_id
_entity_poly.type
_entity_poly.pdbx_seq_one_letter_code
_entity_poly.pdbx_strand_id
1 'polypeptide(L)'
;ASKTGPATNIIAGFAVGLETTGPTAIVIAIALLLSYAFGSASGIESGGLYGTAVATMGMLTTVAYILAMDTFGPITDNAGGIAEMSDAPESTRHITDALDAVGNTTKALTKGYAIASAALAAFLLFSAYLDEVRRVLILRTPGLVLSHVSVDLSKVEVFVGGFLGAMLVFLFSSLAIRAVGRAAGTIIEEVRRQFKEDPGIMAGTSRPDYARCVDLTAQAALREMIAPGLLAVIFPILVGLFLRYEAMAAFLMVGTMAGILLATVLNNGGGAWDNAKKIIESGELKDDQGEVLGKRSSPHAAAVVGDTVGDPFKDTAGPSLHVLIKLLSTITLVLAPLFI
;
A
#
# COMPACT_ATOMS: atom_id res chain seq x y z
N ALA A 1 -15.60 -13.27 14.16
CA ALA A 1 -15.54 -11.89 14.67
C ALA A 1 -16.81 -11.09 14.38
N SER A 2 -17.35 -11.11 13.15
CA SER A 2 -18.55 -10.32 12.81
C SER A 2 -19.81 -10.70 13.59
N LYS A 3 -19.94 -11.96 14.04
CA LYS A 3 -21.04 -12.42 14.94
C LYS A 3 -21.15 -11.59 16.23
N THR A 4 -20.04 -11.08 16.75
CA THR A 4 -19.97 -10.30 17.98
C THR A 4 -19.96 -8.79 17.75
N GLY A 5 -20.09 -8.34 16.49
CA GLY A 5 -20.26 -6.94 16.11
C GLY A 5 -19.03 -6.26 15.48
N PRO A 6 -19.15 -4.96 15.13
CA PRO A 6 -18.14 -4.22 14.37
C PRO A 6 -16.79 -4.08 15.10
N ALA A 7 -16.82 -3.85 16.42
CA ALA A 7 -15.59 -3.64 17.19
C ALA A 7 -14.66 -4.86 17.15
N THR A 8 -15.20 -6.05 17.41
CA THR A 8 -14.44 -7.30 17.32
C THR A 8 -14.00 -7.62 15.89
N ASN A 9 -14.78 -7.22 14.89
CA ASN A 9 -14.41 -7.37 13.48
C ASN A 9 -13.19 -6.50 13.12
N ILE A 10 -13.18 -5.23 13.55
CA ILE A 10 -12.04 -4.32 13.37
C ILE A 10 -10.81 -4.83 14.12
N ILE A 11 -10.95 -5.24 15.39
CA ILE A 11 -9.82 -5.77 16.16
C ILE A 11 -9.19 -6.99 15.44
N ALA A 12 -10.02 -7.92 14.96
CA ALA A 12 -9.54 -9.12 14.29
C ALA A 12 -8.82 -8.80 12.97
N GLY A 13 -9.39 -7.98 12.09
CA GLY A 13 -8.74 -7.67 10.81
C GLY A 13 -7.45 -6.85 10.97
N PHE A 14 -7.39 -5.96 11.96
CA PHE A 14 -6.16 -5.22 12.25
C PHE A 14 -5.06 -6.16 12.80
N ALA A 15 -5.42 -7.10 13.69
CA ALA A 15 -4.51 -8.11 14.19
C ALA A 15 -3.96 -9.01 13.06
N VAL A 16 -4.81 -9.47 12.15
CA VAL A 16 -4.39 -10.23 10.95
C VAL A 16 -3.41 -9.42 10.12
N GLY A 17 -3.68 -8.13 9.88
CA GLY A 17 -2.76 -7.24 9.20
C GLY A 17 -1.37 -7.20 9.86
N LEU A 18 -1.32 -7.05 11.19
CA LEU A 18 -0.06 -7.06 11.95
C LEU A 18 0.67 -8.41 11.84
N GLU A 19 -0.03 -9.53 11.99
CA GLU A 19 0.53 -10.88 11.89
C GLU A 19 1.17 -11.14 10.53
N THR A 20 0.57 -10.62 9.44
CA THR A 20 1.11 -10.82 8.08
C THR A 20 2.50 -10.20 7.87
N THR A 21 2.93 -9.26 8.71
CA THR A 21 4.27 -8.68 8.62
C THR A 21 5.39 -9.69 8.90
N GLY A 22 5.14 -10.66 9.79
CA GLY A 22 6.09 -11.71 10.15
C GLY A 22 6.55 -12.55 8.94
N PRO A 23 5.64 -13.28 8.26
CA PRO A 23 6.01 -14.07 7.09
C PRO A 23 6.59 -13.21 5.97
N THR A 24 6.06 -12.00 5.72
CA THR A 24 6.60 -11.09 4.69
C THR A 24 8.05 -10.72 4.96
N ALA A 25 8.38 -10.29 6.17
CA ALA A 25 9.75 -9.91 6.54
C ALA A 25 10.72 -11.10 6.45
N ILE A 26 10.30 -12.28 6.92
CA ILE A 26 11.12 -13.51 6.87
C ILE A 26 11.43 -13.90 5.42
N VAL A 27 10.43 -13.91 4.53
CA VAL A 27 10.63 -14.29 3.12
C VAL A 27 11.57 -13.31 2.41
N ILE A 28 11.41 -12.00 2.64
CA ILE A 28 12.30 -10.98 2.06
C ILE A 28 13.73 -11.15 2.60
N ALA A 29 13.89 -11.38 3.91
CA ALA A 29 15.20 -11.59 4.52
C ALA A 29 15.91 -12.83 3.95
N ILE A 30 15.20 -13.95 3.84
CA ILE A 30 15.75 -15.18 3.24
C ILE A 30 16.16 -14.93 1.78
N ALA A 31 15.30 -14.26 1.00
CA ALA A 31 15.60 -13.95 -0.40
C ALA A 31 16.85 -13.07 -0.55
N LEU A 32 16.99 -12.01 0.28
CA LEU A 32 18.18 -11.16 0.28
C LEU A 32 19.44 -11.92 0.70
N LEU A 33 19.39 -12.68 1.79
CA LEU A 33 20.55 -13.42 2.30
C LEU A 33 21.01 -14.50 1.31
N LEU A 34 20.09 -15.28 0.74
CA LEU A 34 20.44 -16.33 -0.23
C LEU A 34 20.96 -15.74 -1.54
N SER A 35 20.31 -14.71 -2.08
CA SER A 35 20.76 -14.07 -3.31
C SER A 35 22.11 -13.39 -3.15
N TYR A 36 22.36 -12.75 -2.01
CA TYR A 36 23.66 -12.18 -1.67
C TYR A 36 24.73 -13.27 -1.50
N ALA A 37 24.42 -14.38 -0.81
CA ALA A 37 25.36 -15.49 -0.60
C ALA A 37 25.75 -16.15 -1.93
N PHE A 38 24.77 -16.48 -2.77
CA PHE A 38 25.03 -17.07 -4.09
C PHE A 38 25.77 -16.10 -5.02
N GLY A 39 25.40 -14.82 -4.99
CA GLY A 39 26.12 -13.78 -5.70
C GLY A 39 27.58 -13.66 -5.25
N SER A 40 27.84 -13.70 -3.95
CA SER A 40 29.20 -13.66 -3.39
C SER A 40 30.03 -14.88 -3.77
N ALA A 41 29.39 -16.05 -3.87
CA ALA A 41 30.03 -17.29 -4.30
C ALA A 41 30.37 -17.34 -5.81
N SER A 42 29.86 -16.40 -6.62
CA SER A 42 30.07 -16.38 -8.07
C SER A 42 31.48 -15.98 -8.53
N GLY A 43 32.29 -15.38 -7.63
CA GLY A 43 33.62 -14.86 -7.97
C GLY A 43 33.62 -13.52 -8.72
N ILE A 44 32.44 -12.90 -8.93
CA ILE A 44 32.31 -11.56 -9.52
C ILE A 44 32.63 -10.49 -8.45
N GLU A 45 33.36 -9.44 -8.82
CA GLU A 45 33.57 -8.27 -7.95
C GLU A 45 32.23 -7.64 -7.58
N SER A 46 31.97 -7.43 -6.29
CA SER A 46 30.65 -7.03 -5.78
C SER A 46 29.51 -8.02 -6.12
N GLY A 47 29.86 -9.30 -6.35
CA GLY A 47 28.94 -10.35 -6.75
C GLY A 47 27.74 -10.52 -5.81
N GLY A 48 27.88 -10.25 -4.52
CA GLY A 48 26.77 -10.27 -3.56
C GLY A 48 25.67 -9.26 -3.90
N LEU A 49 26.03 -7.99 -4.12
CA LEU A 49 25.07 -6.96 -4.57
C LEU A 49 24.47 -7.32 -5.92
N TYR A 50 25.29 -7.80 -6.86
CA TYR A 50 24.81 -8.27 -8.16
C TYR A 50 23.80 -9.42 -8.01
N GLY A 51 24.03 -10.37 -7.10
CA GLY A 51 23.09 -11.44 -6.79
C GLY A 51 21.73 -10.93 -6.32
N THR A 52 21.70 -9.93 -5.44
CA THR A 52 20.44 -9.29 -5.01
C THR A 52 19.73 -8.56 -6.18
N ALA A 53 20.49 -7.99 -7.12
CA ALA A 53 19.94 -7.37 -8.32
C ALA A 53 19.32 -8.39 -9.27
N VAL A 54 20.01 -9.51 -9.51
CA VAL A 54 19.50 -10.63 -10.31
C VAL A 54 18.25 -11.24 -9.68
N ALA A 55 18.20 -11.39 -8.35
CA ALA A 55 17.01 -11.89 -7.66
C ALA A 55 15.82 -10.92 -7.80
N THR A 56 16.07 -9.61 -7.71
CA THR A 56 15.05 -8.57 -7.93
C THR A 56 14.52 -8.63 -9.37
N MET A 57 15.40 -8.72 -10.36
CA MET A 57 15.02 -8.87 -11.77
C MET A 57 14.28 -10.19 -12.02
N GLY A 58 14.76 -11.28 -11.42
CA GLY A 58 14.17 -12.62 -11.48
C GLY A 58 12.74 -12.62 -10.97
N MET A 59 12.48 -11.96 -9.84
CA MET A 59 11.12 -11.73 -9.34
C MET A 59 10.28 -11.09 -10.44
N LEU A 60 10.72 -9.96 -10.99
CA LEU A 60 10.00 -9.15 -11.99
C LEU A 60 9.83 -9.80 -13.38
N THR A 61 10.45 -10.94 -13.68
CA THR A 61 10.30 -11.61 -14.98
C THR A 61 8.85 -11.96 -15.33
N THR A 62 8.02 -12.20 -14.32
CA THR A 62 6.61 -12.55 -14.48
C THR A 62 5.66 -11.36 -14.36
N VAL A 63 6.18 -10.12 -14.34
CA VAL A 63 5.39 -8.90 -14.09
C VAL A 63 4.20 -8.74 -15.04
N ALA A 64 4.30 -9.20 -16.29
CA ALA A 64 3.19 -9.15 -17.24
C ALA A 64 1.97 -9.98 -16.76
N TYR A 65 2.20 -11.17 -16.20
CA TYR A 65 1.14 -12.00 -15.63
C TYR A 65 0.59 -11.40 -14.34
N ILE A 66 1.45 -10.83 -13.50
CA ILE A 66 1.04 -10.13 -12.27
C ILE A 66 0.12 -8.96 -12.62
N LEU A 67 0.50 -8.11 -13.58
CA LEU A 67 -0.32 -6.97 -14.01
C LEU A 67 -1.64 -7.41 -14.65
N ALA A 68 -1.65 -8.51 -15.41
CA ALA A 68 -2.89 -9.06 -15.95
C ALA A 68 -3.86 -9.50 -14.84
N MET A 69 -3.34 -10.17 -13.81
CA MET A 69 -4.13 -10.56 -12.63
C MET A 69 -4.60 -9.38 -11.78
N ASP A 70 -3.81 -8.30 -11.70
CA ASP A 70 -4.18 -7.08 -10.99
C ASP A 70 -5.29 -6.32 -11.73
N THR A 71 -5.21 -6.26 -13.06
CA THR A 71 -6.19 -5.60 -13.92
C THR A 71 -7.49 -6.39 -14.02
N PHE A 72 -7.44 -7.71 -13.85
CA PHE A 72 -8.62 -8.58 -13.87
C PHE A 72 -9.66 -8.16 -12.82
N GLY A 73 -9.26 -7.83 -11.59
CA GLY A 73 -10.18 -7.48 -10.51
C GLY A 73 -11.06 -6.25 -10.80
N PRO A 74 -10.50 -5.08 -11.15
CA PRO A 74 -11.30 -3.91 -11.52
C PRO A 74 -12.21 -4.12 -12.74
N ILE A 75 -11.85 -5.00 -13.67
CA ILE A 75 -12.71 -5.34 -14.81
C ILE A 75 -13.94 -6.12 -14.33
N THR A 76 -13.77 -7.11 -13.47
CA THR A 76 -14.86 -7.96 -12.99
C THR A 76 -15.78 -7.21 -12.02
N ASP A 77 -15.24 -6.32 -11.18
CA ASP A 77 -16.00 -5.42 -10.32
C ASP A 77 -16.92 -4.48 -11.16
N ASN A 78 -16.35 -3.82 -12.18
CA ASN A 78 -17.13 -2.98 -13.10
C ASN A 78 -18.20 -3.79 -13.86
N ALA A 79 -17.88 -5.03 -14.28
CA ALA A 79 -18.85 -5.90 -14.93
C ALA A 79 -20.03 -6.24 -14.01
N GLY A 80 -19.77 -6.51 -12.72
CA GLY A 80 -20.80 -6.73 -11.71
C GLY A 80 -21.65 -5.49 -11.44
N GLY A 81 -21.03 -4.31 -11.39
CA GLY A 81 -21.73 -3.03 -11.27
C GLY A 81 -22.64 -2.75 -12.47
N ILE A 82 -22.17 -2.98 -13.69
CA ILE A 82 -22.98 -2.85 -14.91
C ILE A 82 -24.15 -3.83 -14.90
N ALA A 83 -23.92 -5.09 -14.53
CA ALA A 83 -24.96 -6.10 -14.44
C ALA A 83 -26.08 -5.66 -13.49
N GLU A 84 -25.74 -5.19 -12.30
CA GLU A 84 -26.69 -4.65 -11.31
C GLU A 84 -27.45 -3.43 -11.85
N MET A 85 -26.75 -2.44 -12.42
CA MET A 85 -27.37 -1.21 -12.92
C MET A 85 -28.25 -1.41 -14.17
N SER A 86 -28.08 -2.54 -14.87
CA SER A 86 -28.85 -2.89 -16.07
C SER A 86 -30.04 -3.83 -15.81
N ASP A 87 -30.32 -4.17 -14.55
CA ASP A 87 -31.29 -5.20 -14.16
C ASP A 87 -31.04 -6.55 -14.89
N ALA A 88 -29.76 -6.93 -15.03
CA ALA A 88 -29.40 -8.19 -15.65
C ALA A 88 -29.90 -9.40 -14.83
N PRO A 89 -30.10 -10.58 -15.45
CA PRO A 89 -30.53 -11.78 -14.73
C PRO A 89 -29.60 -12.10 -13.55
N GLU A 90 -30.17 -12.63 -12.46
CA GLU A 90 -29.44 -12.98 -11.24
C GLU A 90 -28.29 -13.97 -11.52
N SER A 91 -28.44 -14.85 -12.51
CA SER A 91 -27.38 -15.75 -12.98
C SER A 91 -26.13 -15.01 -13.49
N THR A 92 -26.29 -13.85 -14.12
CA THR A 92 -25.18 -12.99 -14.52
C THR A 92 -24.48 -12.41 -13.29
N ARG A 93 -25.25 -11.97 -12.29
CA ARG A 93 -24.71 -11.42 -11.05
C ARG A 93 -23.90 -12.46 -10.27
N HIS A 94 -24.40 -13.69 -10.19
CA HIS A 94 -23.67 -14.81 -9.57
C HIS A 94 -22.31 -15.07 -10.23
N ILE A 95 -22.24 -15.01 -11.57
CA ILE A 95 -20.98 -15.17 -12.30
C ILE A 95 -20.04 -14.01 -11.98
N THR A 96 -20.51 -12.77 -12.06
CA THR A 96 -19.66 -11.60 -11.81
C THR A 96 -19.19 -11.54 -10.35
N ASP A 97 -20.02 -11.93 -9.38
CA ASP A 97 -19.66 -11.95 -7.97
C ASP A 97 -18.57 -13.00 -7.68
N ALA A 98 -18.65 -14.17 -8.33
CA ALA A 98 -17.59 -15.17 -8.25
C ALA A 98 -16.27 -14.67 -8.87
N LEU A 99 -16.34 -13.97 -10.00
CA LEU A 99 -15.16 -13.39 -10.65
C LEU A 99 -14.56 -12.22 -9.85
N ASP A 100 -15.38 -11.38 -9.21
CA ASP A 100 -14.95 -10.31 -8.31
C ASP A 100 -14.24 -10.89 -7.07
N ALA A 101 -14.78 -11.96 -6.47
CA ALA A 101 -14.11 -12.64 -5.36
C ALA A 101 -12.69 -13.15 -5.73
N VAL A 102 -12.55 -13.72 -6.93
CA VAL A 102 -11.22 -14.10 -7.48
C VAL A 102 -10.35 -12.85 -7.68
N GLY A 103 -10.92 -11.78 -8.25
CA GLY A 103 -10.26 -10.49 -8.49
C GLY A 103 -9.71 -9.83 -7.22
N ASN A 104 -10.44 -9.89 -6.11
CA ASN A 104 -9.99 -9.36 -4.83
C ASN A 104 -8.80 -10.16 -4.26
N THR A 105 -8.82 -11.47 -4.45
CA THR A 105 -7.70 -12.34 -4.07
C THR A 105 -6.46 -12.06 -4.94
N THR A 106 -6.63 -11.92 -6.26
CA THR A 106 -5.51 -11.59 -7.15
C THR A 106 -4.93 -10.20 -6.85
N LYS A 107 -5.78 -9.21 -6.59
CA LYS A 107 -5.38 -7.85 -6.19
C LYS A 107 -4.56 -7.83 -4.89
N ALA A 108 -4.89 -8.69 -3.93
CA ALA A 108 -4.09 -8.83 -2.71
C ALA A 108 -2.70 -9.44 -2.99
N LEU A 109 -2.64 -10.49 -3.82
CA LEU A 109 -1.38 -11.12 -4.23
C LEU A 109 -0.47 -10.17 -5.00
N THR A 110 -1.02 -9.38 -5.92
CA THR A 110 -0.27 -8.42 -6.74
C THR A 110 0.27 -7.27 -5.88
N LYS A 111 -0.49 -6.78 -4.90
CA LYS A 111 -0.03 -5.82 -3.88
C LYS A 111 1.14 -6.38 -3.06
N GLY A 112 1.06 -7.64 -2.62
CA GLY A 112 2.14 -8.31 -1.89
C GLY A 112 3.41 -8.45 -2.72
N TYR A 113 3.26 -8.85 -3.99
CA TYR A 113 4.35 -8.94 -4.94
C TYR A 113 5.03 -7.57 -5.18
N ALA A 114 4.22 -6.51 -5.33
CA ALA A 114 4.71 -5.15 -5.48
C ALA A 114 5.55 -4.71 -4.26
N ILE A 115 5.06 -4.95 -3.04
CA ILE A 115 5.79 -4.65 -1.80
C ILE A 115 7.12 -5.43 -1.71
N ALA A 116 7.10 -6.74 -1.96
CA ALA A 116 8.31 -7.55 -1.89
C ALA A 116 9.33 -7.15 -2.96
N SER A 117 8.89 -6.81 -4.17
CA SER A 117 9.78 -6.28 -5.22
C SER A 117 10.43 -4.96 -4.81
N ALA A 118 9.67 -4.09 -4.14
CA ALA A 118 10.18 -2.82 -3.62
C ALA A 118 11.18 -3.03 -2.49
N ALA A 119 10.96 -4.03 -1.64
CA ALA A 119 11.88 -4.37 -0.56
C ALA A 119 13.23 -4.87 -1.08
N LEU A 120 13.22 -5.73 -2.10
CA LEU A 120 14.45 -6.19 -2.75
C LEU A 120 15.17 -5.02 -3.46
N ALA A 121 14.42 -4.20 -4.19
CA ALA A 121 14.95 -3.02 -4.86
C ALA A 121 15.51 -1.96 -3.88
N ALA A 122 14.92 -1.83 -2.69
CA ALA A 122 15.35 -0.84 -1.70
C ALA A 122 16.80 -1.04 -1.26
N PHE A 123 17.22 -2.29 -1.06
CA PHE A 123 18.61 -2.59 -0.69
C PHE A 123 19.60 -2.19 -1.80
N LEU A 124 19.23 -2.42 -3.06
CA LEU A 124 20.00 -1.99 -4.23
C LEU A 124 20.08 -0.48 -4.33
N LEU A 125 18.94 0.20 -4.17
CA LEU A 125 18.86 1.65 -4.25
C LEU A 125 19.62 2.34 -3.12
N PHE A 126 19.65 1.74 -1.93
CA PHE A 126 20.49 2.19 -0.83
C PHE A 126 21.97 2.03 -1.14
N SER A 127 22.38 0.88 -1.68
CA SER A 127 23.77 0.66 -2.10
C SER A 127 24.19 1.66 -3.18
N ALA A 128 23.31 1.88 -4.17
CA ALA A 128 23.51 2.88 -5.22
C ALA A 128 23.63 4.31 -4.65
N TYR A 129 22.86 4.64 -3.62
CA TYR A 129 22.97 5.93 -2.93
C TYR A 129 24.33 6.10 -2.24
N LEU A 130 24.82 5.07 -1.51
CA LEU A 130 26.14 5.13 -0.88
C LEU A 130 27.27 5.23 -1.91
N ASP A 131 27.16 4.54 -3.04
CA ASP A 131 28.11 4.64 -4.14
C ASP A 131 28.12 6.04 -4.78
N GLU A 132 26.95 6.64 -4.96
CA GLU A 132 26.84 8.01 -5.48
C GLU A 132 27.43 9.03 -4.50
N VAL A 133 27.13 8.89 -3.20
CA VAL A 133 27.74 9.71 -2.15
C VAL A 133 29.26 9.58 -2.17
N ARG A 134 29.78 8.35 -2.25
CA ARG A 134 31.22 8.07 -2.36
C ARG A 134 31.82 8.79 -3.56
N ARG A 135 31.19 8.66 -4.74
CA ARG A 135 31.63 9.30 -5.98
C ARG A 135 31.73 10.81 -5.81
N VAL A 136 30.71 11.45 -5.25
CA VAL A 136 30.70 12.90 -5.04
C VAL A 136 31.73 13.35 -4.00
N LEU A 137 31.92 12.60 -2.91
CA LEU A 137 32.94 12.91 -1.89
C LEU A 137 34.36 12.90 -2.48
N ILE A 138 34.68 11.90 -3.30
CA ILE A 138 35.97 11.80 -4.02
C ILE A 138 36.13 12.99 -4.98
N LEU A 139 35.09 13.36 -5.72
CA LEU A 139 35.13 14.50 -6.64
C LEU A 139 35.32 15.84 -5.92
N ARG A 140 34.71 16.03 -4.75
CA ARG A 140 34.82 17.28 -3.96
C ARG A 140 36.10 17.37 -3.12
N THR A 141 36.78 16.25 -2.90
CA THR A 141 37.96 16.19 -2.03
C THR A 141 39.14 15.56 -2.78
N PRO A 142 39.92 16.36 -3.53
CA PRO A 142 41.08 15.86 -4.27
C PRO A 142 42.05 15.11 -3.35
N GLY A 143 42.41 13.87 -3.71
CA GLY A 143 43.29 13.00 -2.93
C GLY A 143 42.59 12.09 -1.92
N LEU A 144 41.27 12.20 -1.75
CA LEU A 144 40.50 11.28 -0.92
C LEU A 144 40.35 9.92 -1.60
N VAL A 145 40.98 8.88 -1.04
CA VAL A 145 40.78 7.48 -1.45
C VAL A 145 39.82 6.82 -0.47
N LEU A 146 38.55 6.77 -0.84
CA LEU A 146 37.52 6.08 -0.04
C LEU A 146 37.19 4.74 -0.70
N SER A 147 37.28 3.63 0.04
CA SER A 147 36.90 2.30 -0.45
C SER A 147 35.41 1.98 -0.27
N HIS A 148 34.77 2.57 0.73
CA HIS A 148 33.33 2.44 1.01
C HIS A 148 32.86 3.61 1.88
N VAL A 149 31.56 3.95 1.80
CA VAL A 149 30.89 4.86 2.73
C VAL A 149 30.16 4.00 3.76
N SER A 150 30.45 4.19 5.04
CA SER A 150 29.73 3.54 6.14
C SER A 150 28.65 4.47 6.70
N VAL A 151 27.58 3.87 7.23
CA VAL A 151 26.50 4.57 7.93
C VAL A 151 26.54 4.13 9.38
N ASP A 152 26.92 5.03 10.27
CA ASP A 152 27.03 4.75 11.70
C ASP A 152 25.75 5.14 12.45
N LEU A 153 24.92 4.14 12.76
CA LEU A 153 23.67 4.32 13.51
C LEU A 153 23.88 4.81 14.96
N SER A 154 25.11 4.78 15.48
CA SER A 154 25.41 5.31 16.81
C SER A 154 25.50 6.84 16.85
N LYS A 155 25.65 7.50 15.69
CA LYS A 155 25.60 8.96 15.59
C LYS A 155 24.17 9.46 15.76
N VAL A 156 24.02 10.51 16.56
CA VAL A 156 22.70 11.08 16.91
C VAL A 156 21.96 11.54 15.65
N GLU A 157 22.64 12.23 14.74
CA GLU A 157 22.06 12.75 13.49
C GLU A 157 21.55 11.61 12.60
N VAL A 158 22.28 10.49 12.58
CA VAL A 158 21.94 9.32 11.77
C VAL A 158 20.74 8.58 12.36
N PHE A 159 20.72 8.37 13.68
CA PHE A 159 19.57 7.82 14.37
C PHE A 159 18.31 8.69 14.17
N VAL A 160 18.45 10.01 14.33
CA VAL A 160 17.36 10.97 14.09
C VAL A 160 16.90 10.89 12.64
N GLY A 161 17.79 10.83 11.66
CA GLY A 161 17.45 10.65 10.25
C GLY A 161 16.61 9.39 10.03
N GLY A 162 17.02 8.24 10.59
CA GLY A 162 16.26 7.00 10.53
C GLY A 162 14.87 7.11 11.17
N PHE A 163 14.78 7.72 12.36
CA PHE A 163 13.53 7.94 13.06
C PHE A 163 12.56 8.83 12.28
N LEU A 164 13.06 9.91 11.67
CA LEU A 164 12.27 10.80 10.81
C LEU A 164 11.80 10.08 9.53
N GLY A 165 12.61 9.15 9.00
CA GLY A 165 12.22 8.29 7.88
C GLY A 165 11.03 7.39 8.22
N ALA A 166 11.07 6.73 9.38
CA ALA A 166 9.92 5.97 9.88
C ALA A 166 8.70 6.88 10.12
N MET A 167 8.89 8.02 10.78
CA MET A 167 7.83 8.99 11.04
C MET A 167 7.13 9.44 9.75
N LEU A 168 7.90 9.72 8.68
CA LEU A 168 7.35 10.13 7.39
C LEU A 168 6.32 9.12 6.86
N VAL A 169 6.61 7.82 6.93
CA VAL A 169 5.72 6.74 6.47
C VAL A 169 4.39 6.76 7.20
N PHE A 170 4.43 6.87 8.53
CA PHE A 170 3.22 6.89 9.36
C PHE A 170 2.42 8.16 9.14
N LEU A 171 3.09 9.31 9.06
CA LEU A 171 2.44 10.60 8.84
C LEU A 171 1.79 10.66 7.46
N PHE A 172 2.49 10.22 6.41
CA PHE A 172 1.95 10.11 5.05
C PHE A 172 0.69 9.24 5.03
N SER A 173 0.74 8.06 5.66
CA SER A 173 -0.41 7.14 5.73
C SER A 173 -1.60 7.77 6.46
N SER A 174 -1.34 8.49 7.55
CA SER A 174 -2.40 9.20 8.30
C SER A 174 -3.08 10.27 7.45
N LEU A 175 -2.30 11.07 6.70
CA LEU A 175 -2.85 12.08 5.81
C LEU A 175 -3.70 11.45 4.69
N ALA A 176 -3.21 10.37 4.08
CA ALA A 176 -3.93 9.64 3.04
C ALA A 176 -5.26 9.04 3.55
N ILE A 177 -5.27 8.41 4.74
CA ILE A 177 -6.48 7.84 5.33
C ILE A 177 -7.48 8.95 5.69
N ARG A 178 -7.01 10.05 6.29
CA ARG A 178 -7.86 11.19 6.68
C ARG A 178 -8.47 11.89 5.47
N ALA A 179 -7.73 11.96 4.35
CA ALA A 179 -8.22 12.50 3.09
C ALA A 179 -9.45 11.73 2.59
N VAL A 180 -9.37 10.40 2.53
CA VAL A 180 -10.50 9.55 2.14
C VAL A 180 -11.67 9.70 3.11
N GLY A 181 -11.42 9.74 4.42
CA GLY A 181 -12.48 9.92 5.42
C GLY A 181 -13.27 11.23 5.25
N ARG A 182 -12.59 12.34 4.95
CA ARG A 182 -13.25 13.63 4.66
C ARG A 182 -14.04 13.60 3.36
N ALA A 183 -13.45 13.03 2.30
CA ALA A 183 -14.12 12.90 1.00
C ALA A 183 -15.38 12.02 1.12
N ALA A 184 -15.27 10.86 1.75
CA ALA A 184 -16.37 9.94 1.98
C ALA A 184 -17.51 10.59 2.79
N GLY A 185 -17.19 11.35 3.84
CA GLY A 185 -18.20 12.10 4.61
C GLY A 185 -19.02 13.06 3.74
N THR A 186 -18.34 13.79 2.84
CA THR A 186 -18.98 14.72 1.90
C THR A 186 -19.92 14.00 0.93
N ILE A 187 -19.51 12.83 0.43
CA ILE A 187 -20.34 12.01 -0.47
C ILE A 187 -21.55 11.43 0.26
N ILE A 188 -21.38 10.97 1.50
CA ILE A 188 -22.49 10.45 2.32
C ILE A 188 -23.54 11.54 2.57
N GLU A 189 -23.12 12.75 2.89
CA GLU A 189 -24.03 13.89 3.09
C GLU A 189 -24.80 14.23 1.81
N GLU A 190 -24.12 14.23 0.66
CA GLU A 190 -24.74 14.48 -0.64
C GLU A 190 -25.76 13.39 -1.03
N VAL A 191 -25.41 12.11 -0.88
CA VAL A 191 -26.33 11.00 -1.17
C VAL A 191 -27.58 11.08 -0.27
N ARG A 192 -27.39 11.38 1.03
CA ARG A 192 -28.49 11.57 1.98
C ARG A 192 -29.36 12.77 1.62
N ARG A 193 -28.76 13.86 1.15
CA ARG A 193 -29.47 15.06 0.68
C ARG A 193 -30.37 14.70 -0.51
N GLN A 194 -29.82 14.02 -1.53
CA GLN A 194 -30.59 13.60 -2.71
C GLN A 194 -31.78 12.70 -2.32
N PHE A 195 -31.56 11.67 -1.49
CA PHE A 195 -32.66 10.79 -1.05
C PHE A 195 -33.73 11.50 -0.21
N LYS A 196 -33.35 12.53 0.56
CA LYS A 196 -34.30 13.31 1.37
C LYS A 196 -35.11 14.28 0.51
N GLU A 197 -34.49 14.91 -0.48
CA GLU A 197 -35.13 15.89 -1.35
C GLU A 197 -36.01 15.25 -2.43
N ASP A 198 -35.61 14.08 -2.95
CA ASP A 198 -36.39 13.32 -3.93
C ASP A 198 -36.60 11.86 -3.47
N PRO A 199 -37.72 11.58 -2.79
CA PRO A 199 -38.12 10.21 -2.43
C PRO A 199 -38.33 9.28 -3.63
N GLY A 200 -38.55 9.84 -4.84
CA GLY A 200 -38.68 9.10 -6.09
C GLY A 200 -37.44 8.32 -6.47
N ILE A 201 -36.25 8.72 -5.98
CA ILE A 201 -35.01 7.97 -6.20
C ILE A 201 -35.08 6.60 -5.51
N MET A 202 -35.49 6.56 -4.24
CA MET A 202 -35.64 5.29 -3.50
C MET A 202 -36.81 4.44 -4.02
N ALA A 203 -37.81 5.08 -4.63
CA ALA A 203 -38.91 4.38 -5.31
C ALA A 203 -38.54 3.88 -6.72
N GLY A 204 -37.37 4.25 -7.24
CA GLY A 204 -36.91 3.90 -8.60
C GLY A 204 -37.63 4.67 -9.72
N THR A 205 -38.37 5.73 -9.41
CA THR A 205 -39.12 6.54 -10.38
C THR A 205 -38.36 7.78 -10.85
N SER A 206 -37.35 8.23 -10.10
CA SER A 206 -36.46 9.34 -10.44
C SER A 206 -35.01 8.88 -10.55
N ARG A 207 -34.21 9.56 -11.38
CA ARG A 207 -32.76 9.32 -11.49
C ARG A 207 -31.99 10.18 -10.48
N PRO A 208 -30.98 9.64 -9.78
CA PRO A 208 -30.07 10.42 -8.95
C PRO A 208 -29.20 11.36 -9.80
N ASP A 209 -28.67 12.40 -9.16
CA ASP A 209 -27.63 13.25 -9.75
C ASP A 209 -26.25 12.63 -9.51
N TYR A 210 -25.84 11.80 -10.47
CA TYR A 210 -24.52 11.16 -10.47
C TYR A 210 -23.38 12.16 -10.68
N ALA A 211 -23.59 13.19 -11.51
CA ALA A 211 -22.55 14.16 -11.86
C ALA A 211 -22.06 14.90 -10.62
N ARG A 212 -22.99 15.25 -9.72
CA ARG A 212 -22.66 15.90 -8.46
C ARG A 212 -21.73 15.06 -7.57
N CYS A 213 -22.00 13.77 -7.43
CA CYS A 213 -21.14 12.86 -6.66
C CYS A 213 -19.74 12.72 -7.28
N VAL A 214 -19.67 12.64 -8.62
CA VAL A 214 -18.40 12.60 -9.36
C VAL A 214 -17.59 13.87 -9.14
N ASP A 215 -18.21 15.04 -9.31
CA ASP A 215 -17.54 16.35 -9.14
C ASP A 215 -16.98 16.54 -7.73
N LEU A 216 -17.77 16.20 -6.70
CA LEU A 216 -17.33 16.28 -5.30
C LEU A 216 -16.15 15.36 -5.04
N THR A 217 -16.20 14.13 -5.53
CA THR A 217 -15.11 13.15 -5.36
C THR A 217 -13.84 13.63 -6.07
N ALA A 218 -13.96 14.12 -7.31
CA ALA A 218 -12.83 14.61 -8.10
C ALA A 218 -12.16 15.83 -7.47
N GLN A 219 -12.94 16.83 -7.04
CA GLN A 219 -12.41 18.02 -6.39
C GLN A 219 -11.74 17.68 -5.05
N ALA A 220 -12.34 16.79 -4.26
CA ALA A 220 -11.75 16.32 -3.01
C ALA A 220 -10.42 15.61 -3.28
N ALA A 221 -10.37 14.68 -4.23
CA ALA A 221 -9.13 13.96 -4.57
C ALA A 221 -8.00 14.90 -5.00
N LEU A 222 -8.29 15.88 -5.87
CA LEU A 222 -7.32 16.89 -6.33
C LEU A 222 -6.77 17.76 -5.20
N ARG A 223 -7.63 18.17 -4.25
CA ARG A 223 -7.20 19.00 -3.12
C ARG A 223 -6.41 18.19 -2.09
N GLU A 224 -6.89 16.99 -1.79
CA GLU A 224 -6.39 16.17 -0.70
C GLU A 224 -5.06 15.47 -1.03
N MET A 225 -4.74 15.25 -2.30
CA MET A 225 -3.44 14.69 -2.71
C MET A 225 -2.25 15.64 -2.49
N ILE A 226 -2.50 16.95 -2.36
CA ILE A 226 -1.44 17.96 -2.28
C ILE A 226 -0.61 17.78 -1.01
N ALA A 227 -1.24 17.65 0.16
CA ALA A 227 -0.52 17.60 1.42
C ALA A 227 0.38 16.34 1.56
N PRO A 228 -0.10 15.11 1.30
CA PRO A 228 0.75 13.92 1.25
C PRO A 228 1.88 14.04 0.22
N GLY A 229 1.60 14.59 -0.97
CA GLY A 229 2.59 14.77 -2.02
C GLY A 229 3.70 15.75 -1.65
N LEU A 230 3.34 16.90 -1.10
CA LEU A 230 4.31 17.89 -0.59
C LEU A 230 5.16 17.31 0.53
N LEU A 231 4.54 16.58 1.47
CA LEU A 231 5.26 15.91 2.55
C LEU A 231 6.28 14.91 2.00
N ALA A 232 5.88 14.08 1.02
CA ALA A 232 6.74 13.07 0.42
C ALA A 232 7.96 13.64 -0.33
N VAL A 233 7.84 14.85 -0.89
CA VAL A 233 8.91 15.48 -1.68
C VAL A 233 9.77 16.43 -0.84
N ILE A 234 9.15 17.35 -0.10
CA ILE A 234 9.88 18.42 0.61
C ILE A 234 10.60 17.87 1.84
N PHE A 235 9.97 16.96 2.59
CA PHE A 235 10.52 16.52 3.87
C PHE A 235 11.87 15.80 3.74
N PRO A 236 12.07 14.83 2.81
CA PRO A 236 13.38 14.22 2.60
C PRO A 236 14.46 15.23 2.20
N ILE A 237 14.11 16.24 1.39
CA ILE A 237 15.03 17.30 0.99
C ILE A 237 15.50 18.09 2.21
N LEU A 238 14.58 18.50 3.09
CA LEU A 238 14.91 19.21 4.32
C LEU A 238 15.81 18.37 5.23
N VAL A 239 15.48 17.09 5.41
CA VAL A 239 16.30 16.17 6.21
C VAL A 239 17.72 16.06 5.63
N GLY A 240 17.85 15.87 4.33
CA GLY A 240 19.16 15.80 3.67
C GLY A 240 19.97 17.10 3.76
N LEU A 241 19.30 18.26 3.69
CA LEU A 241 19.96 19.57 3.84
C LEU A 241 20.46 19.83 5.26
N PHE A 242 19.68 19.47 6.29
CA PHE A 242 20.02 19.76 7.68
C PHE A 242 20.87 18.68 8.36
N LEU A 243 20.62 17.40 8.05
CA LEU A 243 21.29 16.26 8.70
C LEU A 243 22.32 15.56 7.80
N ARG A 244 22.46 16.01 6.54
CA ARG A 244 23.47 15.58 5.57
C ARG A 244 23.30 14.13 5.10
N TYR A 245 24.20 13.71 4.21
CA TYR A 245 24.12 12.47 3.46
C TYR A 245 24.06 11.19 4.31
N GLU A 246 24.74 11.14 5.46
CA GLU A 246 24.80 9.93 6.29
C GLU A 246 23.47 9.69 7.01
N ALA A 247 22.85 10.76 7.54
CA ALA A 247 21.51 10.68 8.11
C ALA A 247 20.44 10.38 7.06
N MET A 248 20.60 10.91 5.85
CA MET A 248 19.72 10.59 4.72
C MET A 248 19.81 9.11 4.33
N ALA A 249 20.98 8.48 4.48
CA ALA A 249 21.14 7.03 4.27
C ALA A 249 20.28 6.23 5.27
N ALA A 250 20.34 6.58 6.56
CA ALA A 250 19.50 5.95 7.58
C ALA A 250 18.02 6.25 7.39
N PHE A 251 17.66 7.49 7.02
CA PHE A 251 16.29 7.85 6.66
C PHE A 251 15.75 6.96 5.56
N LEU A 252 16.52 6.78 4.48
CA LEU A 252 16.13 5.93 3.36
C LEU A 252 15.92 4.48 3.81
N MET A 253 16.86 3.92 4.55
CA MET A 253 16.81 2.52 4.97
C MET A 253 15.67 2.25 5.96
N VAL A 254 15.63 2.99 7.07
CA VAL A 254 14.64 2.81 8.12
C VAL A 254 13.24 3.18 7.63
N GLY A 255 13.12 4.28 6.87
CA GLY A 255 11.86 4.68 6.23
C GLY A 255 11.35 3.61 5.28
N THR A 256 12.22 2.99 4.48
CA THR A 256 11.81 1.89 3.59
C THR A 256 11.33 0.68 4.36
N MET A 257 12.06 0.24 5.39
CA MET A 257 11.66 -0.89 6.24
C MET A 257 10.29 -0.64 6.90
N ALA A 258 10.10 0.54 7.49
CA ALA A 258 8.82 0.94 8.08
C ALA A 258 7.70 0.97 7.02
N GLY A 259 7.99 1.49 5.84
CA GLY A 259 7.07 1.56 4.71
C GLY A 259 6.59 0.19 4.23
N ILE A 260 7.51 -0.77 4.07
CA ILE A 260 7.20 -2.15 3.67
C ILE A 260 6.26 -2.81 4.70
N LEU A 261 6.61 -2.71 5.98
CA LEU A 261 5.82 -3.32 7.05
C LEU A 261 4.43 -2.68 7.14
N LEU A 262 4.36 -1.35 7.18
CA LEU A 262 3.07 -0.64 7.27
C LEU A 262 2.20 -0.87 6.03
N ALA A 263 2.78 -0.87 4.83
CA ALA A 263 2.05 -1.19 3.60
C ALA A 263 1.44 -2.60 3.66
N THR A 264 2.19 -3.56 4.20
CA THR A 264 1.72 -4.94 4.40
C THR A 264 0.54 -5.00 5.36
N VAL A 265 0.63 -4.32 6.50
CA VAL A 265 -0.47 -4.23 7.49
C VAL A 265 -1.73 -3.66 6.85
N LEU A 266 -1.62 -2.52 6.15
CA LEU A 266 -2.76 -1.82 5.57
C LEU A 266 -3.41 -2.62 4.44
N ASN A 267 -2.60 -3.18 3.52
CA ASN A 267 -3.11 -3.94 2.38
C ASN A 267 -3.79 -5.24 2.83
N ASN A 268 -3.13 -6.02 3.70
CA ASN A 268 -3.65 -7.33 4.10
C ASN A 268 -4.77 -7.20 5.13
N GLY A 269 -4.70 -6.26 6.07
CA GLY A 269 -5.80 -5.98 6.99
C GLY A 269 -7.06 -5.54 6.26
N GLY A 270 -6.91 -4.60 5.30
CA GLY A 270 -8.00 -4.18 4.43
C GLY A 270 -8.59 -5.31 3.58
N GLY A 271 -7.74 -6.11 2.94
CA GLY A 271 -8.17 -7.28 2.17
C GLY A 271 -8.86 -8.35 3.02
N ALA A 272 -8.42 -8.55 4.28
CA ALA A 272 -9.05 -9.49 5.19
C ALA A 272 -10.47 -9.07 5.57
N TRP A 273 -10.72 -7.78 5.82
CA TRP A 273 -12.08 -7.29 6.07
C TRP A 273 -13.01 -7.45 4.86
N ASP A 274 -12.51 -7.16 3.66
CA ASP A 274 -13.29 -7.31 2.42
C ASP A 274 -13.66 -8.76 2.15
N ASN A 275 -12.68 -9.67 2.23
CA ASN A 275 -12.93 -11.10 2.04
C ASN A 275 -13.85 -11.66 3.13
N ALA A 276 -13.74 -11.17 4.38
CA ALA A 276 -14.67 -11.54 5.44
C ALA A 276 -16.12 -11.10 5.13
N LYS A 277 -16.32 -9.92 4.53
CA LYS A 277 -17.63 -9.48 4.03
C LYS A 277 -18.12 -10.40 2.91
N LYS A 278 -17.26 -10.72 1.92
CA LYS A 278 -17.61 -11.59 0.79
C LYS A 278 -18.01 -13.01 1.21
N ILE A 279 -17.34 -13.61 2.20
CA ILE A 279 -17.71 -14.93 2.78
C ILE A 279 -19.13 -14.92 3.37
N ILE A 280 -19.55 -13.80 3.96
CA ILE A 280 -20.91 -13.64 4.48
C ILE A 280 -21.90 -13.46 3.32
N GLU A 281 -21.51 -12.73 2.27
CA GLU A 281 -22.33 -12.52 1.07
C GLU A 281 -22.51 -13.78 0.23
N SER A 282 -21.54 -14.70 0.23
CA SER A 282 -21.62 -16.02 -0.42
C SER A 282 -22.46 -17.04 0.36
N GLY A 283 -22.87 -16.72 1.59
CA GLY A 283 -23.69 -17.60 2.43
C GLY A 283 -22.91 -18.70 3.15
N GLU A 284 -21.59 -18.57 3.26
CA GLU A 284 -20.75 -19.54 3.96
C GLU A 284 -20.81 -19.40 5.48
N LEU A 285 -21.16 -18.21 5.99
CA LEU A 285 -21.31 -17.98 7.42
C LEU A 285 -22.64 -18.55 7.92
N LYS A 286 -22.58 -19.48 8.88
CA LYS A 286 -23.76 -20.03 9.56
C LYS A 286 -23.80 -19.66 11.03
N ASP A 287 -25.01 -19.52 11.58
CA ASP A 287 -25.21 -19.41 13.02
C ASP A 287 -25.03 -20.77 13.72
N ASP A 288 -25.20 -20.78 15.04
CA ASP A 288 -24.99 -21.98 15.85
C ASP A 288 -26.12 -23.01 15.68
N GLN A 289 -27.19 -22.64 14.98
CA GLN A 289 -28.35 -23.47 14.64
C GLN A 289 -28.26 -23.99 13.19
N GLY A 290 -27.25 -23.53 12.43
CA GLY A 290 -26.98 -23.95 11.05
C GLY A 290 -27.62 -23.05 9.98
N GLU A 291 -28.31 -21.98 10.36
CA GLU A 291 -28.93 -21.02 9.45
C GLU A 291 -27.88 -20.10 8.83
N VAL A 292 -28.03 -19.82 7.54
CA VAL A 292 -27.09 -18.98 6.80
C VAL A 292 -27.28 -17.51 7.18
N LEU A 293 -26.23 -16.93 7.76
CA LEU A 293 -26.17 -15.52 8.09
C LEU A 293 -25.73 -14.73 6.84
N GLY A 294 -26.66 -14.51 5.91
CA GLY A 294 -26.40 -13.84 4.63
C GLY A 294 -26.47 -12.31 4.67
N LYS A 295 -26.64 -11.70 3.50
CA LYS A 295 -26.82 -10.24 3.31
C LYS A 295 -27.93 -9.69 4.22
N ARG A 296 -27.75 -8.45 4.69
CA ARG A 296 -28.68 -7.73 5.60
C ARG A 296 -28.78 -8.28 7.03
N SER A 297 -28.01 -9.32 7.37
CA SER A 297 -27.87 -9.77 8.76
C SER A 297 -27.00 -8.82 9.59
N SER A 298 -27.14 -8.86 10.92
CA SER A 298 -26.27 -8.07 11.82
C SER A 298 -24.77 -8.36 11.62
N PRO A 299 -24.33 -9.63 11.46
CA PRO A 299 -22.95 -9.95 11.10
C PRO A 299 -22.50 -9.39 9.75
N HIS A 300 -23.38 -9.36 8.75
CA HIS A 300 -23.09 -8.73 7.45
C HIS A 300 -22.85 -7.22 7.61
N ALA A 301 -23.72 -6.52 8.34
CA ALA A 301 -23.54 -5.09 8.62
C ALA A 301 -22.22 -4.81 9.36
N ALA A 302 -21.83 -5.66 10.32
CA ALA A 302 -20.54 -5.54 11.00
C ALA A 302 -19.33 -5.77 10.07
N ALA A 303 -19.45 -6.68 9.10
CA ALA A 303 -18.42 -6.92 8.10
C ALA A 303 -18.28 -5.76 7.12
N VAL A 304 -19.40 -5.16 6.69
CA VAL A 304 -19.42 -3.94 5.86
C VAL A 304 -18.72 -2.77 6.57
N VAL A 305 -18.91 -2.61 7.88
CA VAL A 305 -18.16 -1.60 8.66
C VAL A 305 -16.65 -1.88 8.65
N GLY A 306 -16.23 -3.15 8.77
CA GLY A 306 -14.80 -3.49 8.67
C GLY A 306 -14.23 -3.21 7.29
N ASP A 307 -14.95 -3.56 6.23
CA ASP A 307 -14.53 -3.33 4.85
C ASP A 307 -14.38 -1.84 4.53
N THR A 308 -15.35 -1.02 4.95
CA THR A 308 -15.29 0.45 4.78
C THR A 308 -14.18 1.11 5.60
N VAL A 309 -13.75 0.52 6.73
CA VAL A 309 -12.51 0.91 7.42
C VAL A 309 -11.27 0.49 6.61
N GLY A 310 -11.33 -0.67 5.97
CA GLY A 310 -10.27 -1.25 5.15
C GLY A 310 -10.05 -0.59 3.80
N ASP A 311 -11.05 0.05 3.20
CA ASP A 311 -10.95 0.72 1.89
C ASP A 311 -9.83 1.77 1.82
N PRO A 312 -9.76 2.78 2.72
CA PRO A 312 -8.63 3.71 2.71
C PRO A 312 -7.29 3.04 3.00
N PHE A 313 -7.28 1.89 3.69
CA PHE A 313 -6.06 1.16 4.01
C PHE A 313 -5.53 0.44 2.76
N LYS A 314 -6.36 -0.40 2.12
CA LYS A 314 -5.95 -1.26 1.02
C LYS A 314 -5.90 -0.56 -0.33
N ASP A 315 -6.66 0.51 -0.54
CA ASP A 315 -6.79 1.14 -1.87
C ASP A 315 -6.28 2.59 -1.92
N THR A 316 -5.84 3.17 -0.81
CA THR A 316 -5.22 4.50 -0.80
C THR A 316 -3.86 4.48 -0.12
N ALA A 317 -3.80 4.32 1.20
CA ALA A 317 -2.57 4.47 1.95
C ALA A 317 -1.55 3.34 1.69
N GLY A 318 -1.99 2.08 1.79
CA GLY A 318 -1.12 0.91 1.62
C GLY A 318 -0.43 0.85 0.25
N PRO A 319 -1.15 0.97 -0.89
CA PRO A 319 -0.52 1.01 -2.21
C PRO A 319 0.34 2.26 -2.43
N SER A 320 -0.05 3.40 -1.85
CA SER A 320 0.73 4.64 -1.99
C SER A 320 2.08 4.58 -1.27
N LEU A 321 2.20 3.80 -0.19
CA LEU A 321 3.48 3.59 0.49
C LEU A 321 4.52 2.92 -0.40
N HIS A 322 4.11 2.01 -1.29
CA HIS A 322 5.02 1.42 -2.27
C HIS A 322 5.62 2.48 -3.22
N VAL A 323 4.80 3.44 -3.66
CA VAL A 323 5.25 4.57 -4.49
C VAL A 323 6.15 5.50 -3.69
N LEU A 324 5.77 5.82 -2.44
CA LEU A 324 6.55 6.66 -1.54
C LEU A 324 7.96 6.12 -1.36
N ILE A 325 8.12 4.83 -1.08
CA ILE A 325 9.43 4.20 -0.86
C ILE A 325 10.34 4.36 -2.10
N LYS A 326 9.80 4.08 -3.29
CA LYS A 326 10.55 4.24 -4.54
C LYS A 326 10.92 5.70 -4.79
N LEU A 327 9.99 6.62 -4.53
CA LEU A 327 10.23 8.04 -4.65
C LEU A 327 11.33 8.51 -3.71
N LEU A 328 11.34 8.04 -2.45
CA LEU A 328 12.39 8.34 -1.48
C LEU A 328 13.75 7.97 -2.04
N SER A 329 13.91 6.74 -2.54
CA SER A 329 15.15 6.28 -3.16
C SER A 329 15.59 7.16 -4.32
N THR A 330 14.67 7.54 -5.22
CA THR A 330 14.99 8.40 -6.37
C THR A 330 15.40 9.79 -5.92
N ILE A 331 14.67 10.42 -4.99
CA ILE A 331 14.99 11.75 -4.45
C ILE A 331 16.37 11.71 -3.79
N THR A 332 16.63 10.71 -2.93
CA THR A 332 17.90 10.62 -2.22
C THR A 332 19.07 10.44 -3.16
N LEU A 333 18.92 9.60 -4.20
CA LEU A 333 19.98 9.34 -5.17
C LEU A 333 20.27 10.57 -6.04
N VAL A 334 19.23 11.20 -6.61
CA VAL A 334 19.38 12.35 -7.51
C VAL A 334 19.93 13.57 -6.76
N LEU A 335 19.52 13.78 -5.50
CA LEU A 335 19.93 14.91 -4.69
C LEU A 335 21.11 14.61 -3.76
N ALA A 336 21.75 13.43 -3.87
CA ALA A 336 22.93 13.09 -3.09
C ALA A 336 24.03 14.19 -3.11
N PRO A 337 24.33 14.85 -4.26
CA PRO A 337 25.30 15.94 -4.27
C PRO A 337 24.91 17.16 -3.43
N LEU A 338 23.61 17.38 -3.19
CA LEU A 338 23.10 18.49 -2.39
C LEU A 338 23.27 18.25 -0.88
N PHE A 339 23.35 16.98 -0.46
CA PHE A 339 23.41 16.58 0.95
C PHE A 339 24.85 16.44 1.49
N ILE A 340 25.84 16.63 0.62
CA ILE A 340 27.28 16.60 0.92
C ILE A 340 27.79 18.02 1.11
#